data_AF-X0UKZ8-F1
#
_entry.id   AF-X0UKZ8-F1
#
_cell.length_a   1.000
_cell.length_b   1.000
_cell.length_c   1.000
_cell.angle_alpha   90.00
_cell.angle_beta   90.00
_cell.angle_gamma   90.00
#
_symmetry.space_group_name_H-M   'P 1'
#
loop_
_entity.id
_entity.type
_entity.pdbx_description
1 polymer ?
#
loop_
_entity_poly.entity_id
_entity_poly.type
_entity_poly.pdbx_seq_one_letter_code
_entity_poly.pdbx_strand_id
1 'polypeptide(L)'
;PRQVYCDGRLVASEGRALFSAALPIPRRLRRTFHIAPFSEDAFALRTSERRLPVIEIVPGQIITRKLMEEVRTEDGRVVADSGRDILKLAVVERHRATGNIGLGLVRGFGLKRGALASSVAHDSHNVIVVGTNDRDMYAAVREVERMQGGLTAVAEGRVLASLALPLAGLMSPEPLETVAAQLEAVEGAAASLGASVAAPFAVLSFLALPVIPELKLTDKGLVDVGKASFVDLIRIEA
;
A
#
# COMPACT_ATOMS: atom_id res chain seq x y z
N PRO A 1 -17.50 -20.92 -21.21
CA PRO A 1 -18.70 -21.80 -21.18
C PRO A 1 -19.50 -21.64 -22.49
N ARG A 2 -20.06 -22.73 -23.04
CA ARG A 2 -20.82 -22.68 -24.32
C ARG A 2 -22.21 -22.07 -24.15
N GLN A 3 -22.91 -22.43 -23.09
CA GLN A 3 -24.17 -21.83 -22.67
C GLN A 3 -24.23 -21.78 -21.14
N VAL A 4 -24.83 -20.73 -20.59
CA VAL A 4 -25.11 -20.57 -19.16
C VAL A 4 -26.59 -20.22 -19.01
N TYR A 5 -27.30 -20.93 -18.14
CA TYR A 5 -28.71 -20.69 -17.84
C TYR A 5 -28.89 -20.26 -16.38
N CYS A 6 -29.79 -19.32 -16.13
CA CYS A 6 -30.21 -18.90 -14.79
C CYS A 6 -31.73 -18.79 -14.79
N ASP A 7 -32.41 -19.42 -13.81
CA ASP A 7 -33.87 -19.53 -13.73
C ASP A 7 -34.52 -20.01 -15.04
N GLY A 8 -33.90 -20.99 -15.69
CA GLY A 8 -34.37 -21.55 -16.97
C GLY A 8 -34.16 -20.66 -18.19
N ARG A 9 -33.52 -19.49 -18.06
CA ARG A 9 -33.23 -18.55 -19.17
C ARG A 9 -31.77 -18.60 -19.57
N LEU A 10 -31.48 -18.61 -20.87
CA LEU A 10 -30.12 -18.50 -21.40
C LEU A 10 -29.57 -17.10 -21.12
N VAL A 11 -28.55 -17.00 -20.26
CA VAL A 11 -27.95 -15.71 -19.83
C VAL A 11 -26.55 -15.49 -20.36
N ALA A 12 -25.87 -16.51 -20.87
CA ALA A 12 -24.61 -16.36 -21.60
C ALA A 12 -24.47 -17.44 -22.67
N SER A 13 -23.83 -17.13 -23.79
CA SER A 13 -23.52 -18.10 -24.85
C SER A 13 -22.17 -17.79 -25.49
N GLU A 14 -21.40 -18.84 -25.80
CA GLU A 14 -20.06 -18.76 -26.40
C GLU A 14 -19.15 -17.76 -25.66
N GLY A 15 -19.17 -17.83 -24.31
CA GLY A 15 -18.38 -16.96 -23.43
C GLY A 15 -18.87 -15.52 -23.28
N ARG A 16 -19.97 -15.12 -23.94
CA ARG A 16 -20.51 -13.75 -23.86
C ARG A 16 -21.77 -13.70 -23.02
N ALA A 17 -21.86 -12.70 -22.15
CA ALA A 17 -23.09 -12.40 -21.42
C ALA A 17 -24.17 -11.90 -22.40
N LEU A 18 -25.40 -12.37 -22.23
CA LEU A 18 -26.60 -11.94 -22.97
C LEU A 18 -27.43 -10.91 -22.18
N PHE A 19 -26.85 -10.37 -21.10
CA PHE A 19 -27.45 -9.34 -20.25
C PHE A 19 -26.45 -8.20 -20.03
N SER A 20 -26.95 -7.04 -19.61
CA SER A 20 -26.13 -5.94 -19.11
C SER A 20 -26.22 -5.90 -17.58
N ALA A 21 -25.07 -5.78 -16.91
CA ALA A 21 -24.95 -5.70 -15.46
C ALA A 21 -24.77 -4.27 -14.94
N ALA A 22 -25.02 -3.25 -15.77
CA ALA A 22 -24.77 -1.86 -15.40
C ALA A 22 -25.76 -1.39 -14.31
N LEU A 23 -25.32 -1.47 -13.06
CA LEU A 23 -26.04 -0.93 -11.91
C LEU A 23 -25.58 0.49 -11.61
N PRO A 24 -26.50 1.38 -11.18
CA PRO A 24 -26.12 2.72 -10.74
C PRO A 24 -25.22 2.62 -9.51
N ILE A 25 -24.03 3.23 -9.60
CA ILE A 25 -23.06 3.23 -8.50
C ILE A 25 -23.55 4.22 -7.42
N PRO A 26 -23.78 3.76 -6.17
CA PRO A 26 -24.22 4.63 -5.08
C PRO A 26 -23.22 5.77 -4.81
N ARG A 27 -23.73 6.99 -4.59
CA ARG A 27 -22.88 8.17 -4.30
C ARG A 27 -21.97 7.97 -3.08
N ARG A 28 -22.43 7.21 -2.08
CA ARG A 28 -21.65 6.87 -0.86
C ARG A 28 -20.35 6.10 -1.13
N LEU A 29 -20.23 5.44 -2.28
CA LEU A 29 -19.01 4.75 -2.67
C LEU A 29 -18.02 5.67 -3.40
N ARG A 30 -18.39 6.91 -3.70
CA ARG A 30 -17.53 7.86 -4.39
C ARG A 30 -16.99 8.87 -3.40
N ARG A 31 -15.80 9.40 -3.68
CA ARG A 31 -15.16 10.46 -2.91
C ARG A 31 -15.00 10.14 -1.42
N THR A 32 -14.45 8.95 -1.12
CA THR A 32 -14.30 8.43 0.24
C THR A 32 -12.91 8.71 0.85
N PHE A 33 -12.15 9.62 0.24
CA PHE A 33 -10.81 9.99 0.68
C PHE A 33 -10.86 11.31 1.42
N HIS A 34 -10.64 11.23 2.73
CA HIS A 34 -10.59 12.31 3.69
C HIS A 34 -9.25 12.20 4.41
N ILE A 35 -8.19 12.67 3.77
CA ILE A 35 -6.84 12.70 4.35
C ILE A 35 -6.62 14.09 4.95
N ALA A 36 -6.11 14.15 6.18
CA ALA A 36 -5.73 15.42 6.79
C ALA A 36 -4.53 16.02 6.03
N PRO A 37 -4.40 17.36 5.91
CA PRO A 37 -3.22 17.96 5.29
C PRO A 37 -1.91 17.53 5.96
N PHE A 38 -0.90 17.17 5.17
CA PHE A 38 0.43 16.79 5.64
C PHE A 38 1.50 17.15 4.60
N SER A 39 2.77 17.18 5.03
CA SER A 39 3.95 17.42 4.19
C SER A 39 4.84 16.18 4.11
N GLU A 40 5.88 16.22 3.28
CA GLU A 40 6.88 15.16 3.16
C GLU A 40 7.51 14.78 4.51
N ASP A 41 7.71 15.76 5.41
CA ASP A 41 8.28 15.55 6.74
C ASP A 41 7.43 14.61 7.63
N ALA A 42 6.16 14.36 7.28
CA ALA A 42 5.32 13.40 7.99
C ALA A 42 5.85 11.96 7.89
N PHE A 43 6.70 11.65 6.90
CA PHE A 43 7.37 10.35 6.78
C PHE A 43 8.73 10.31 7.48
N ALA A 44 9.20 11.40 8.07
CA ALA A 44 10.48 11.44 8.77
C ALA A 44 10.41 10.58 10.05
N LEU A 45 11.07 9.43 10.01
CA LEU A 45 11.23 8.57 11.19
C LEU A 45 12.50 8.99 11.93
N ARG A 46 12.36 9.52 13.14
CA ARG A 46 13.48 9.98 13.98
C ARG A 46 13.71 9.02 15.13
N THR A 47 14.98 8.70 15.39
CA THR A 47 15.36 7.79 16.47
C THR A 47 16.78 8.07 16.96
N SER A 48 17.02 7.88 18.26
CA SER A 48 18.35 7.74 18.85
C SER A 48 18.84 6.28 18.90
N GLU A 49 17.94 5.32 18.64
CA GLU A 49 18.24 3.88 18.70
C GLU A 49 19.02 3.42 17.46
N ARG A 50 20.08 2.63 17.68
CA ARG A 50 20.86 2.04 16.58
C ARG A 50 20.12 0.90 15.86
N ARG A 51 19.25 0.19 16.58
CA ARG A 51 18.50 -0.96 16.05
C ARG A 51 17.01 -0.73 16.19
N LEU A 52 16.27 -0.92 15.10
CA LEU A 52 14.83 -0.80 15.07
C LEU A 52 14.16 -2.13 14.67
N PRO A 53 12.91 -2.36 15.12
CA PRO A 53 12.10 -3.44 14.61
C PRO A 53 11.75 -3.20 13.13
N VAL A 54 11.98 -4.22 12.31
CA VAL A 54 11.71 -4.25 10.88
C VAL A 54 10.78 -5.41 10.58
N ILE A 55 9.77 -5.16 9.73
CA ILE A 55 8.88 -6.20 9.23
C ILE A 55 9.63 -6.96 8.12
N GLU A 56 9.92 -8.25 8.30
CA GLU A 56 10.46 -9.09 7.23
C GLU A 56 9.32 -9.76 6.46
N ILE A 57 9.33 -9.58 5.14
CA ILE A 57 8.47 -10.32 4.21
C ILE A 57 9.01 -11.73 4.05
N VAL A 58 8.14 -12.73 4.26
CA VAL A 58 8.43 -14.12 3.93
C VAL A 58 7.94 -14.40 2.51
N PRO A 59 8.82 -14.71 1.54
CA PRO A 59 8.41 -14.91 0.16
C PRO A 59 7.30 -15.95 0.00
N GLY A 60 6.27 -15.60 -0.77
CA GLY A 60 5.12 -16.47 -1.05
C GLY A 60 4.15 -16.66 0.13
N GLN A 61 4.31 -15.92 1.22
CA GLN A 61 3.45 -16.03 2.40
C GLN A 61 2.94 -14.67 2.87
N ILE A 62 1.75 -14.68 3.48
CA ILE A 62 1.14 -13.49 4.11
C ILE A 62 1.67 -13.22 5.52
N ILE A 63 2.35 -14.21 6.12
CA ILE A 63 2.99 -14.06 7.42
C ILE A 63 4.27 -13.24 7.29
N THR A 64 4.60 -12.49 8.34
CA THR A 64 5.83 -11.70 8.44
C THR A 64 6.64 -12.13 9.65
N ARG A 65 7.95 -11.89 9.62
CA ARG A 65 8.79 -12.03 10.82
C ARG A 65 9.14 -10.68 11.40
N LYS A 66 9.44 -10.70 12.70
CA LYS A 66 10.02 -9.57 13.42
C LYS A 66 11.54 -9.66 13.38
N LEU A 67 12.20 -8.67 12.80
CA LEU A 67 13.66 -8.53 12.87
C LEU A 67 14.02 -7.29 13.68
N MET A 68 15.16 -7.32 14.36
CA MET A 68 15.79 -6.13 14.94
C MET A 68 17.03 -5.82 14.11
N GLU A 69 17.00 -4.77 13.30
CA GLU A 69 18.06 -4.48 12.32
C GLU A 69 18.76 -3.16 12.65
N GLU A 70 20.06 -3.08 12.32
CA GLU A 70 20.77 -1.80 12.35
C GLU A 70 20.29 -0.90 11.23
N VAL A 71 19.78 0.28 11.59
CA VAL A 71 19.22 1.24 10.63
C VAL A 71 20.24 2.27 10.21
N ARG A 72 20.16 2.69 8.95
CA ARG A 72 20.94 3.82 8.45
C ARG A 72 20.23 5.11 8.84
N THR A 73 20.98 6.05 9.39
CA THR A 73 20.47 7.39 9.74
C THR A 73 21.32 8.47 9.09
N GLU A 74 20.65 9.56 8.70
CA GLU A 74 21.26 10.79 8.20
C GLU A 74 20.59 11.94 8.96
N ASP A 75 21.38 12.78 9.64
CA ASP A 75 20.88 13.89 10.48
C ASP A 75 19.79 13.47 11.49
N GLY A 76 19.95 12.29 12.09
CA GLY A 76 19.01 11.72 13.07
C GLY A 76 17.68 11.22 12.47
N ARG A 77 17.57 11.17 11.14
CA ARG A 77 16.42 10.61 10.41
C ARG A 77 16.80 9.26 9.82
N VAL A 78 15.94 8.26 10.00
CA VAL A 78 16.10 6.96 9.36
C VAL A 78 15.86 7.10 7.86
N VAL A 79 16.85 6.63 7.10
CA VAL A 79 16.81 6.57 5.63
C VAL A 79 16.75 5.11 5.19
N ALA A 80 16.21 4.87 3.99
CA ALA A 80 16.20 3.52 3.43
C ALA A 80 17.63 3.03 3.15
N ASP A 81 17.84 1.72 3.31
CA ASP A 81 19.05 1.02 2.91
C ASP A 81 18.70 -0.02 1.85
N SER A 82 18.56 0.44 0.60
CA SER A 82 18.23 -0.43 -0.54
C SER A 82 19.32 -1.49 -0.84
N GLY A 83 20.53 -1.35 -0.29
CA GLY A 83 21.59 -2.35 -0.36
C GLY A 83 21.30 -3.56 0.52
N ARG A 84 20.79 -3.31 1.74
CA ARG A 84 20.30 -4.35 2.67
C ARG A 84 18.79 -4.63 2.55
N ASP A 85 18.14 -3.97 1.58
CA ASP A 85 16.71 -4.03 1.32
C ASP A 85 15.85 -3.67 2.55
N ILE A 86 16.24 -2.61 3.27
CA ILE A 86 15.44 -2.05 4.36
C ILE A 86 14.81 -0.75 3.85
N LEU A 87 13.49 -0.75 3.70
CA LEU A 87 12.72 0.36 3.13
C LEU A 87 11.84 1.01 4.18
N LYS A 88 11.46 2.26 3.91
CA LYS A 88 10.46 2.98 4.71
C LYS A 88 9.07 2.50 4.35
N LEU A 89 8.22 2.37 5.36
CA LEU A 89 6.82 2.00 5.23
C LEU A 89 5.96 3.00 6.02
N ALA A 90 4.83 3.42 5.47
CA ALA A 90 3.87 4.25 6.17
C ALA A 90 2.43 3.84 5.87
N VAL A 91 1.53 4.08 6.83
CA VAL A 91 0.07 3.97 6.66
C VAL A 91 -0.55 5.31 7.03
N VAL A 92 -1.26 5.92 6.09
CA VAL A 92 -1.91 7.24 6.21
C VAL A 92 -3.42 7.05 6.34
N GLU A 93 -3.99 7.59 7.42
CA GLU A 93 -5.43 7.55 7.64
C GLU A 93 -6.19 8.37 6.58
N ARG A 94 -7.25 7.78 6.03
CA ARG A 94 -7.98 8.37 4.90
C ARG A 94 -9.48 8.49 5.07
N HIS A 95 -10.06 7.97 6.15
CA HIS A 95 -11.51 7.91 6.31
C HIS A 95 -12.07 9.11 7.05
N ARG A 96 -11.33 9.66 8.01
CA ARG A 96 -11.84 10.66 8.96
C ARG A 96 -10.97 11.91 9.09
N ALA A 97 -9.89 11.99 8.30
CA ALA A 97 -8.90 13.06 8.38
C ALA A 97 -8.37 13.24 9.81
N THR A 98 -8.05 12.14 10.51
CA THR A 98 -7.54 12.21 11.89
C THR A 98 -6.14 12.80 11.99
N GLY A 99 -5.39 12.78 10.88
CA GLY A 99 -3.96 13.13 10.86
C GLY A 99 -3.04 11.99 11.28
N ASN A 100 -3.58 10.80 11.57
CA ASN A 100 -2.78 9.64 11.93
C ASN A 100 -1.93 9.17 10.74
N ILE A 101 -0.63 9.04 11.00
CA ILE A 101 0.33 8.44 10.08
C ILE A 101 1.21 7.50 10.89
N GLY A 102 1.09 6.20 10.62
CA GLY A 102 1.95 5.19 11.22
C GLY A 102 3.19 5.00 10.37
N LEU A 103 4.35 4.98 11.01
CA LEU A 103 5.63 4.77 10.35
C LEU A 103 6.21 3.41 10.72
N GLY A 104 6.98 2.83 9.81
CA GLY A 104 7.62 1.53 10.00
C GLY A 104 8.73 1.30 8.98
N LEU A 105 9.35 0.13 9.10
CA LEU A 105 10.39 -0.35 8.19
C LEU A 105 10.03 -1.75 7.71
N VAL A 106 10.36 -2.04 6.46
CA VAL A 106 10.12 -3.35 5.85
C VAL A 106 11.38 -3.86 5.15
N ARG A 107 11.62 -5.17 5.24
CA ARG A 107 12.68 -5.89 4.54
C ARG A 107 12.13 -6.98 3.64
N GLY A 108 12.73 -7.17 2.48
CA GLY A 108 12.38 -8.21 1.52
C GLY A 108 11.53 -7.74 0.35
N PHE A 109 11.31 -6.43 0.19
CA PHE A 109 10.48 -5.87 -0.90
C PHE A 109 11.27 -5.73 -2.22
N GLY A 110 12.56 -5.41 -2.12
CA GLY A 110 13.52 -5.32 -3.23
C GLY A 110 13.71 -3.92 -3.83
N LEU A 111 12.85 -2.96 -3.53
CA LEU A 111 12.80 -1.66 -4.21
C LEU A 111 14.14 -0.91 -4.15
N LYS A 112 14.62 -0.44 -5.31
CA LYS A 112 15.92 0.24 -5.43
C LYS A 112 15.81 1.76 -5.55
N ARG A 113 14.68 2.26 -6.03
CA ARG A 113 14.34 3.69 -6.09
C ARG A 113 12.83 3.87 -6.09
N GLY A 114 12.35 5.08 -5.85
CA GLY A 114 10.92 5.37 -5.93
C GLY A 114 10.13 4.91 -4.70
N ALA A 115 8.81 4.88 -4.88
CA ALA A 115 7.82 4.44 -3.91
C ALA A 115 6.60 3.82 -4.60
N LEU A 116 5.92 2.94 -3.87
CA LEU A 116 4.65 2.34 -4.26
C LEU A 116 3.60 2.67 -3.20
N ALA A 117 2.39 3.06 -3.62
CA ALA A 117 1.27 3.27 -2.70
C ALA A 117 0.01 2.53 -3.15
N SER A 118 -0.80 2.13 -2.18
CA SER A 118 -2.06 1.42 -2.36
C SER A 118 -3.09 1.87 -1.34
N SER A 119 -4.34 2.03 -1.74
CA SER A 119 -5.48 2.10 -0.80
C SER A 119 -6.13 0.76 -0.50
N VAL A 120 -5.73 -0.29 -1.23
CA VAL A 120 -6.08 -1.68 -0.90
C VAL A 120 -5.08 -2.16 0.14
N ALA A 121 -5.36 -1.83 1.41
CA ALA A 121 -4.56 -2.21 2.58
C ALA A 121 -5.43 -2.96 3.58
N HIS A 122 -5.37 -4.29 3.57
CA HIS A 122 -6.27 -5.12 4.34
C HIS A 122 -6.12 -4.89 5.84
N ASP A 123 -7.17 -4.76 6.66
CA ASP A 123 -8.60 -4.63 6.32
C ASP A 123 -9.15 -3.23 6.62
N SER A 124 -8.30 -2.33 7.12
CA SER A 124 -8.70 -0.94 7.40
C SER A 124 -8.77 -0.08 6.14
N HIS A 125 -8.08 -0.48 5.07
CA HIS A 125 -8.05 0.20 3.77
C HIS A 125 -7.71 1.69 3.87
N ASN A 126 -6.75 1.99 4.75
CA ASN A 126 -5.98 3.23 4.74
C ASN A 126 -4.95 3.22 3.59
N VAL A 127 -4.31 4.36 3.31
CA VAL A 127 -3.28 4.38 2.27
C VAL A 127 -1.98 3.85 2.84
N ILE A 128 -1.50 2.72 2.33
CA ILE A 128 -0.19 2.18 2.65
C ILE A 128 0.81 2.58 1.56
N VAL A 129 2.02 2.96 1.96
CA VAL A 129 3.09 3.35 1.05
C VAL A 129 4.42 2.76 1.51
N VAL A 130 5.18 2.19 0.57
CA VAL A 130 6.56 1.74 0.77
C VAL A 130 7.47 2.52 -0.15
N GLY A 131 8.65 2.94 0.32
CA GLY A 131 9.54 3.72 -0.52
C GLY A 131 10.98 3.79 -0.03
N THR A 132 11.81 4.28 -0.93
CA THR A 132 13.24 4.53 -0.70
C THR A 132 13.51 5.92 -0.13
N ASN A 133 12.57 6.85 -0.28
CA ASN A 133 12.70 8.24 0.16
C ASN A 133 11.32 8.89 0.38
N ASP A 134 11.29 9.92 1.23
CA ASP A 134 10.06 10.56 1.69
C ASP A 134 9.33 11.33 0.59
N ARG A 135 10.08 11.92 -0.35
CA ARG A 135 9.55 12.68 -1.47
C ARG A 135 8.70 11.81 -2.41
N ASP A 136 9.22 10.66 -2.79
CA ASP A 136 8.48 9.72 -3.65
C ASP A 136 7.29 9.10 -2.91
N MET A 137 7.44 8.80 -1.61
CA MET A 137 6.33 8.32 -0.78
C MET A 137 5.20 9.35 -0.71
N TYR A 138 5.54 10.63 -0.51
CA TYR A 138 4.58 11.71 -0.52
C TYR A 138 3.86 11.83 -1.85
N ALA A 139 4.60 11.91 -2.96
CA ALA A 139 4.01 11.98 -4.29
C ALA A 139 3.09 10.77 -4.59
N ALA A 140 3.46 9.57 -4.15
CA ALA A 140 2.63 8.38 -4.29
C ALA A 140 1.31 8.48 -3.50
N VAL A 141 1.35 8.93 -2.23
CA VAL A 141 0.12 9.11 -1.44
C VAL A 141 -0.77 10.21 -2.03
N ARG A 142 -0.18 11.32 -2.49
CA ARG A 142 -0.92 12.41 -3.16
C ARG A 142 -1.60 11.94 -4.45
N GLU A 143 -0.96 11.05 -5.20
CA GLU A 143 -1.56 10.48 -6.42
C GLU A 143 -2.72 9.54 -6.09
N VAL A 144 -2.59 8.68 -5.07
CA VAL A 144 -3.71 7.84 -4.59
C VAL A 144 -4.88 8.71 -4.13
N GLU A 145 -4.61 9.79 -3.39
CA GLU A 145 -5.64 10.75 -2.99
C GLU A 145 -6.31 11.41 -4.22
N ARG A 146 -5.53 11.87 -5.20
CA ARG A 146 -6.04 12.48 -6.44
C ARG A 146 -6.99 11.54 -7.19
N MET A 147 -6.65 10.25 -7.26
CA MET A 147 -7.47 9.21 -7.89
C MET A 147 -8.70 8.81 -7.06
N GLN A 148 -8.79 9.25 -5.80
CA GLN A 148 -9.77 8.78 -4.82
C GLN A 148 -9.63 7.27 -4.54
N GLY A 149 -8.37 6.82 -4.48
CA GLY A 149 -7.95 5.46 -4.24
C GLY A 149 -7.46 4.75 -5.50
N GLY A 150 -6.69 3.69 -5.29
CA GLY A 150 -5.97 3.00 -6.34
C GLY A 150 -4.60 2.51 -5.91
N LEU A 151 -3.81 2.15 -6.93
CA LEU A 151 -2.43 1.73 -6.85
C LEU A 151 -1.59 2.71 -7.67
N THR A 152 -0.37 3.03 -7.21
CA THR A 152 0.55 3.87 -7.99
C THR A 152 2.00 3.49 -7.73
N ALA A 153 2.83 3.70 -8.76
CA ALA A 153 4.27 3.62 -8.69
C ALA A 153 4.88 4.97 -9.08
N VAL A 154 5.76 5.50 -8.24
CA VAL A 154 6.36 6.84 -8.38
C VAL A 154 7.88 6.74 -8.29
N ALA A 155 8.58 7.54 -9.07
CA ALA A 155 10.00 7.81 -8.87
C ALA A 155 10.36 9.24 -9.28
N GLU A 156 11.30 9.84 -8.55
CA GLU A 156 11.79 11.20 -8.80
C GLU A 156 10.65 12.25 -8.78
N GLY A 157 9.65 12.02 -7.93
CA GLY A 157 8.43 12.83 -7.80
C GLY A 157 7.46 12.70 -8.97
N ARG A 158 7.65 11.73 -9.88
CA ARG A 158 6.80 11.52 -11.06
C ARG A 158 6.08 10.18 -11.00
N VAL A 159 4.81 10.20 -11.37
CA VAL A 159 3.99 8.99 -11.53
C VAL A 159 4.44 8.23 -12.76
N LEU A 160 4.83 6.97 -12.60
CA LEU A 160 5.23 6.09 -13.70
C LEU A 160 4.02 5.33 -14.26
N ALA A 161 3.17 4.83 -13.37
CA ALA A 161 1.92 4.15 -13.71
C ALA A 161 0.95 4.22 -12.51
N SER A 162 -0.34 4.11 -12.79
CA SER A 162 -1.37 4.04 -11.75
C SER A 162 -2.59 3.27 -12.22
N LEU A 163 -3.27 2.65 -11.27
CA LEU A 163 -4.60 2.06 -11.42
C LEU A 163 -5.56 2.80 -10.50
N ALA A 164 -6.52 3.53 -11.06
CA ALA A 164 -7.51 4.25 -10.28
C ALA A 164 -8.61 3.30 -9.80
N LEU A 165 -8.91 3.33 -8.50
CA LEU A 165 -9.98 2.58 -7.85
C LEU A 165 -10.93 3.52 -7.09
N PRO A 166 -11.61 4.45 -7.78
CA PRO A 166 -12.34 5.56 -7.16
C PRO A 166 -13.58 5.15 -6.35
N LEU A 167 -13.99 3.87 -6.43
CA LEU A 167 -15.12 3.34 -5.68
C LEU A 167 -14.62 2.76 -4.36
N ALA A 168 -14.88 3.49 -3.27
CA ALA A 168 -14.44 3.22 -1.90
C ALA A 168 -12.91 3.10 -1.71
N GLY A 169 -12.13 3.40 -2.75
CA GLY A 169 -10.70 3.13 -2.83
C GLY A 169 -10.34 1.69 -3.18
N LEU A 170 -11.29 0.89 -3.66
CA LEU A 170 -11.17 -0.57 -3.80
C LEU A 170 -11.57 -1.09 -5.19
N MET A 171 -12.49 -0.41 -5.88
CA MET A 171 -13.01 -0.86 -7.18
C MET A 171 -13.01 0.27 -8.21
N SER A 172 -13.05 -0.11 -9.48
CA SER A 172 -13.15 0.80 -10.62
C SER A 172 -14.47 0.59 -11.37
N PRO A 173 -15.09 1.66 -11.93
CA PRO A 173 -16.21 1.54 -12.85
C PRO A 173 -15.78 1.16 -14.28
N GLU A 174 -14.49 1.16 -14.58
CA GLU A 174 -13.95 0.84 -15.90
C GLU A 174 -14.14 -0.64 -16.28
N PRO A 175 -14.14 -0.98 -17.58
CA PRO A 175 -14.18 -2.36 -18.05
C PRO A 175 -13.02 -3.21 -17.50
N LEU A 176 -13.26 -4.52 -17.33
CA LEU A 176 -12.28 -5.48 -16.81
C LEU A 176 -10.94 -5.39 -17.55
N GLU A 177 -10.98 -5.33 -18.88
CA GLU A 177 -9.78 -5.31 -19.72
C GLU A 177 -8.95 -4.05 -19.48
N THR A 178 -9.61 -2.91 -19.20
CA THR A 178 -8.94 -1.65 -18.87
C THR A 178 -8.29 -1.72 -17.49
N VAL A 179 -9.01 -2.25 -16.49
CA VAL A 179 -8.49 -2.43 -15.13
C VAL A 179 -7.33 -3.41 -15.11
N ALA A 180 -7.43 -4.52 -15.86
CA ALA A 180 -6.38 -5.52 -15.98
C ALA A 180 -5.11 -4.93 -16.62
N ALA A 181 -5.25 -4.21 -17.73
CA ALA A 181 -4.11 -3.55 -18.38
C ALA A 181 -3.44 -2.51 -17.47
N GLN A 182 -4.22 -1.73 -16.70
CA GLN A 182 -3.67 -0.78 -15.73
C GLN A 182 -2.97 -1.48 -14.55
N LEU A 183 -3.49 -2.62 -14.10
CA LEU A 183 -2.85 -3.45 -13.08
C LEU A 183 -1.50 -3.98 -13.57
N GLU A 184 -1.46 -4.54 -14.78
CA GLU A 184 -0.21 -5.01 -15.41
C GLU A 184 0.80 -3.87 -15.56
N ALA A 185 0.35 -2.67 -15.97
CA ALA A 185 1.21 -1.50 -16.11
C ALA A 185 1.80 -1.04 -14.77
N VAL A 186 1.01 -1.01 -13.69
CA VAL A 186 1.51 -0.58 -12.37
C VAL A 186 2.43 -1.64 -11.74
N GLU A 187 2.17 -2.93 -11.94
CA GLU A 187 3.08 -4.01 -11.53
C GLU A 187 4.39 -3.97 -12.33
N GLY A 188 4.33 -3.74 -13.64
CA GLY A 188 5.52 -3.56 -14.47
C GLY A 188 6.35 -2.34 -14.06
N ALA A 189 5.70 -1.24 -13.70
CA ALA A 189 6.38 -0.06 -13.15
C ALA A 189 7.07 -0.39 -11.81
N ALA A 190 6.41 -1.10 -10.89
CA ALA A 190 7.02 -1.55 -9.64
C ALA A 190 8.25 -2.44 -9.88
N ALA A 191 8.18 -3.37 -10.82
CA ALA A 191 9.32 -4.19 -11.22
C ALA A 191 10.48 -3.34 -11.78
N SER A 192 10.18 -2.32 -12.61
CA SER A 192 11.20 -1.40 -13.15
C SER A 192 11.92 -0.55 -12.08
N LEU A 193 11.31 -0.41 -10.90
CA LEU A 193 11.87 0.25 -9.73
C LEU A 193 12.72 -0.70 -8.86
N GLY A 194 12.74 -1.99 -9.20
CA GLY A 194 13.55 -3.02 -8.56
C GLY A 194 12.80 -3.89 -7.55
N ALA A 195 11.46 -3.78 -7.43
CA ALA A 195 10.69 -4.67 -6.57
C ALA A 195 10.97 -6.14 -6.97
N SER A 196 11.39 -6.96 -6.01
CA SER A 196 11.75 -8.37 -6.23
C SER A 196 10.66 -9.33 -5.79
N VAL A 197 9.68 -8.85 -5.02
CA VAL A 197 8.54 -9.65 -4.59
C VAL A 197 7.58 -9.91 -5.75
N ALA A 198 7.01 -11.11 -5.81
CA ALA A 198 5.88 -11.38 -6.67
C ALA A 198 4.65 -10.58 -6.18
N ALA A 199 3.89 -10.00 -7.11
CA ALA A 199 2.69 -9.21 -6.83
C ALA A 199 2.91 -8.14 -5.72
N PRO A 200 3.75 -7.11 -5.96
CA PRO A 200 4.18 -6.16 -4.93
C PRO A 200 3.04 -5.45 -4.21
N PHE A 201 1.96 -5.12 -4.91
CA PHE A 201 0.78 -4.47 -4.30
C PHE A 201 -0.03 -5.43 -3.42
N ALA A 202 -0.08 -6.72 -3.76
CA ALA A 202 -0.71 -7.73 -2.91
C ALA A 202 0.09 -7.91 -1.61
N VAL A 203 1.43 -8.02 -1.70
CA VAL A 203 2.29 -8.10 -0.51
C VAL A 203 2.13 -6.84 0.35
N LEU A 204 2.19 -5.66 -0.26
CA LEU A 204 2.00 -4.38 0.43
C LEU A 204 0.67 -4.35 1.19
N SER A 205 -0.41 -4.88 0.60
CA SER A 205 -1.74 -4.88 1.21
C SER A 205 -1.79 -5.62 2.56
N PHE A 206 -1.02 -6.70 2.72
CA PHE A 206 -1.02 -7.54 3.92
C PHE A 206 -0.09 -7.02 5.02
N LEU A 207 0.83 -6.09 4.71
CA LEU A 207 1.66 -5.43 5.72
C LEU A 207 0.82 -4.55 6.65
N ALA A 208 -0.40 -4.19 6.24
CA ALA A 208 -1.34 -3.37 7.00
C ALA A 208 -2.38 -4.16 7.82
N LEU A 209 -2.28 -5.50 7.87
CA LEU A 209 -3.33 -6.37 8.41
C LEU A 209 -3.02 -6.87 9.85
N PRO A 210 -3.41 -6.15 10.92
CA PRO A 210 -2.98 -6.41 12.31
C PRO A 210 -3.70 -7.59 12.98
N VAL A 211 -4.01 -8.64 12.21
CA VAL A 211 -4.55 -9.92 12.71
C VAL A 211 -3.68 -11.11 12.31
N ILE A 212 -2.63 -10.87 11.52
CA ILE A 212 -1.66 -11.89 11.10
C ILE A 212 -0.31 -11.58 11.74
N PRO A 213 0.32 -12.54 12.43
CA PRO A 213 1.63 -12.32 13.05
C PRO A 213 2.77 -12.11 12.03
N GLU A 214 3.92 -11.57 12.44
CA GLU A 214 4.24 -11.06 13.78
C GLU A 214 4.11 -9.53 13.91
N LEU A 215 4.74 -8.78 13.00
CA LEU A 215 4.66 -7.31 12.97
C LEU A 215 3.84 -6.83 11.77
N LYS A 216 2.98 -5.84 12.03
CA LYS A 216 2.12 -5.17 11.04
C LYS A 216 2.06 -3.67 11.30
N LEU A 217 1.73 -2.89 10.28
CA LEU A 217 1.64 -1.43 10.41
C LEU A 217 0.19 -0.96 10.30
N THR A 218 -0.22 -0.04 11.16
CA THR A 218 -1.52 0.65 11.07
C THR A 218 -1.31 2.15 10.96
N ASP A 219 -2.36 2.94 10.73
CA ASP A 219 -2.26 4.41 10.77
C ASP A 219 -1.83 4.92 12.16
N LYS A 220 -1.99 4.10 13.20
CA LYS A 220 -1.61 4.43 14.58
C LYS A 220 -0.19 4.00 14.94
N GLY A 221 0.53 3.37 14.02
CA GLY A 221 1.91 2.89 14.23
C GLY A 221 2.06 1.38 14.11
N LEU A 222 3.27 0.94 14.42
CA LEU A 222 3.70 -0.46 14.33
C LEU A 222 3.08 -1.29 15.45
N VAL A 223 2.52 -2.45 15.11
CA VAL A 223 1.83 -3.35 16.04
C VAL A 223 2.56 -4.69 16.09
N ASP A 224 2.84 -5.16 17.31
CA ASP A 224 3.22 -6.54 17.60
C ASP A 224 1.94 -7.34 17.86
N VAL A 225 1.51 -8.10 16.85
CA VAL A 225 0.21 -8.80 16.86
C VAL A 225 0.18 -9.87 17.93
N GLY A 226 1.31 -10.56 18.17
CA GLY A 226 1.42 -11.58 19.21
C GLY A 226 1.27 -11.01 20.63
N LYS A 227 1.70 -9.76 20.84
CA LYS A 227 1.56 -9.04 22.12
C LYS A 227 0.31 -8.16 22.21
N ALA A 228 -0.42 -7.99 21.11
CA ALA A 228 -1.53 -7.06 20.99
C ALA A 228 -1.21 -5.63 21.46
N SER A 229 0.01 -5.16 21.18
CA SER A 229 0.50 -3.85 21.62
C SER A 229 1.22 -3.09 20.51
N PHE A 230 1.23 -1.75 20.63
CA PHE A 230 2.07 -0.92 19.77
C PHE A 230 3.55 -1.07 20.13
N VAL A 231 4.40 -0.80 19.14
CA VAL A 231 5.86 -0.77 19.26
C VAL A 231 6.34 0.65 18.98
N ASP A 232 7.00 1.26 19.96
CA ASP A 232 7.50 2.63 19.82
C ASP A 232 8.76 2.64 18.94
N LEU A 233 8.64 3.29 17.78
CA LEU A 233 9.74 3.50 16.84
C LEU A 233 10.39 4.88 16.95
N ILE A 234 9.66 5.85 17.54
CA ILE A 234 10.12 7.22 17.72
C ILE A 234 10.59 7.36 19.16
N ARG A 235 11.90 7.47 19.34
CA ARG A 235 12.54 7.82 20.62
C ARG A 235 13.51 8.95 20.35
N ILE A 236 13.15 10.14 20.78
CA ILE A 236 14.05 11.28 20.84
C ILE A 236 14.26 11.51 22.32
N GLU A 237 15.46 11.23 22.83
CA GLU A 237 15.83 11.67 24.18
C GLU A 237 15.82 13.20 24.18
N ALA A 238 15.16 13.77 25.20
CA ALA A 238 15.00 15.21 25.38
C ALA A 238 16.31 15.92 25.72
#